data_AF-A0ABD5PBI8-F1
#
_entry.id   AF-A0ABD5PBI8-F1
#
_cell.length_a   1.000
_cell.length_b   1.000
_cell.length_c   1.000
_cell.angle_alpha   90.00
_cell.angle_beta   90.00
_cell.angle_gamma   90.00
#
_symmetry.space_group_name_H-M   'P 1'
#
loop_
_entity.id
_entity.type
_entity.pdbx_description
1 polymer ?
#
loop_
_entity_poly.entity_id
_entity_poly.type
_entity_poly.pdbx_seq_one_letter_code
_entity_poly.pdbx_strand_id
1 'polypeptide(L)'
;MNRRRLLSGLTTGTLLPFTAGCLSSLDGSSPDSTTTEADDPSDTDDFRRAVSVVAVDDVPNEVPVALDVRVVQPHATTEQTARLETTVTNAGDADDRFPPAYYKGASSEGGLLLYSTRAPDGPDPDSGPDCVGTSGKSADELAWTTEGVGPVQLEPDESTTEELLVADDPTTVGCVPTGRYRFETRYAVGDPEDGRTFDWGFTLRVEAGGRATTR
;
A
#
# COMPACT_ATOMS: atom_id res chain seq x y z
N MET A 1 17.58 3.86 -44.05
CA MET A 1 18.70 2.90 -43.99
C MET A 1 18.23 1.66 -43.22
N ASN A 2 18.12 0.52 -43.91
CA ASN A 2 17.74 -0.77 -43.36
C ASN A 2 18.87 -1.37 -42.51
N ARG A 3 18.58 -1.84 -41.29
CA ARG A 3 19.17 -3.07 -40.72
C ARG A 3 18.18 -3.75 -39.76
N ARG A 4 17.52 -4.79 -40.27
CA ARG A 4 16.93 -5.89 -39.49
C ARG A 4 18.04 -6.82 -39.00
N ARG A 5 17.96 -7.33 -37.76
CA ARG A 5 18.52 -8.65 -37.38
C ARG A 5 17.64 -9.33 -36.32
N LEU A 6 17.35 -10.59 -36.61
CA LEU A 6 16.58 -11.60 -35.86
C LEU A 6 17.53 -12.46 -35.01
N LEU A 7 17.04 -13.03 -33.90
CA LEU A 7 17.42 -14.30 -33.25
C LEU A 7 16.40 -14.50 -32.10
N SER A 8 15.40 -15.39 -32.13
CA SER A 8 15.37 -16.86 -32.28
C SER A 8 16.23 -17.59 -31.24
N GLY A 9 15.64 -17.87 -30.07
CA GLY A 9 16.16 -18.79 -29.06
C GLY A 9 15.09 -19.80 -28.65
N LEU A 10 15.23 -21.03 -29.15
CA LEU A 10 14.51 -22.23 -28.76
C LEU A 10 15.25 -22.90 -27.59
N THR A 11 14.56 -23.22 -26.51
CA THR A 11 15.00 -24.26 -25.57
C THR A 11 13.82 -25.13 -25.13
N THR A 12 13.75 -26.31 -25.75
CA THR A 12 13.52 -27.62 -25.12
C THR A 12 13.96 -27.63 -23.65
N GLY A 13 13.27 -28.18 -22.66
CA GLY A 13 12.27 -29.24 -22.60
C GLY A 13 12.66 -30.16 -21.44
N THR A 14 11.74 -30.49 -20.53
CA THR A 14 11.89 -31.67 -19.67
C THR A 14 10.51 -32.14 -19.19
N LEU A 15 10.11 -33.30 -19.69
CA LEU A 15 8.99 -34.10 -19.21
C LEU A 15 9.46 -34.89 -17.97
N LEU A 16 8.67 -34.88 -16.90
CA LEU A 16 8.82 -35.85 -15.81
C LEU A 16 7.59 -36.79 -15.75
N PRO A 17 7.81 -38.09 -15.55
CA PRO A 17 6.78 -39.12 -15.62
C PRO A 17 6.03 -39.33 -14.29
N PHE A 18 4.80 -39.82 -14.48
CA PHE A 18 3.93 -40.57 -13.57
C PHE A 18 4.60 -41.28 -12.38
N THR A 19 3.94 -41.18 -11.23
CA THR A 19 3.82 -42.29 -10.27
C THR A 19 2.36 -42.44 -9.85
N ALA A 20 1.79 -43.60 -10.19
CA ALA A 20 0.53 -44.13 -9.67
C ALA A 20 0.79 -44.94 -8.39
N GLY A 21 -0.23 -44.99 -7.51
CA GLY A 21 -0.28 -45.87 -6.33
C GLY A 21 -0.90 -45.13 -5.14
N CYS A 22 -1.84 -45.66 -4.34
CA CYS A 22 -2.51 -46.95 -4.32
C CYS A 22 -3.93 -46.75 -3.75
N LEU A 23 -4.88 -47.54 -4.25
CA LEU A 23 -6.16 -47.83 -3.61
C LEU A 23 -5.94 -48.65 -2.34
N SER A 24 -6.77 -48.39 -1.31
CA SER A 24 -7.31 -49.31 -0.28
C SER A 24 -7.28 -48.68 1.12
N SER A 25 -8.46 -48.38 1.70
CA SER A 25 -9.08 -49.27 2.70
C SER A 25 -10.38 -48.64 3.20
N LEU A 26 -11.48 -49.39 3.08
CA LEU A 26 -12.72 -49.16 3.81
C LEU A 26 -12.54 -49.82 5.18
N ASP A 27 -12.62 -49.05 6.27
CA ASP A 27 -12.94 -49.61 7.58
C ASP A 27 -13.84 -48.64 8.33
N GLY A 28 -14.99 -49.15 8.74
CA GLY A 28 -16.01 -48.39 9.43
C GLY A 28 -15.67 -48.23 10.91
N SER A 29 -16.01 -47.07 11.45
CA SER A 29 -16.36 -46.92 12.86
C SER A 29 -17.36 -45.79 13.00
N SER A 30 -18.43 -46.11 13.71
CA SER A 30 -19.55 -45.24 14.04
C SER A 30 -19.11 -43.91 14.66
N PRO A 31 -19.93 -42.85 14.50
CA PRO A 31 -19.59 -41.50 14.93
C PRO A 31 -19.59 -41.43 16.45
N ASP A 32 -18.40 -41.29 17.04
CA ASP A 32 -18.30 -40.75 18.38
C ASP A 32 -18.52 -39.25 18.25
N SER A 33 -19.69 -38.80 18.68
CA SER A 33 -20.06 -37.39 18.81
C SER A 33 -19.19 -36.75 19.88
N THR A 34 -17.92 -36.56 19.55
CA THR A 34 -17.04 -35.65 20.25
C THR A 34 -17.46 -34.29 19.76
N THR A 35 -18.26 -33.61 20.57
CA THR A 35 -18.52 -32.18 20.48
C THR A 35 -17.15 -31.51 20.48
N THR A 36 -16.56 -31.36 19.30
CA THR A 36 -15.47 -30.44 19.07
C THR A 36 -16.11 -29.12 19.39
N GLU A 37 -15.75 -28.55 20.54
CA GLU A 37 -15.97 -27.15 20.82
C GLU A 37 -15.46 -26.44 19.58
N ALA A 38 -16.41 -25.98 18.76
CA ALA A 38 -16.11 -25.12 17.65
C ALA A 38 -15.41 -23.95 18.31
N ASP A 39 -14.10 -23.83 18.05
CA ASP A 39 -13.35 -22.62 18.30
C ASP A 39 -14.23 -21.48 17.82
N ASP A 40 -14.72 -20.74 18.81
CA ASP A 40 -15.65 -19.63 18.63
C ASP A 40 -14.98 -18.64 17.67
N PRO A 41 -15.57 -18.33 16.51
CA PRO A 41 -14.99 -17.39 15.56
C PRO A 41 -15.17 -15.94 16.05
N SER A 42 -14.80 -15.64 17.30
CA SER A 42 -15.06 -14.37 17.96
C SER A 42 -13.83 -13.50 18.21
N ASP A 43 -12.66 -13.82 17.65
CA ASP A 43 -11.45 -12.98 17.77
C ASP A 43 -11.31 -11.93 16.64
N THR A 44 -12.41 -11.53 15.98
CA THR A 44 -12.41 -10.35 15.10
C THR A 44 -12.52 -9.03 15.87
N ASP A 45 -12.91 -9.05 17.15
CA ASP A 45 -13.05 -7.84 17.98
C ASP A 45 -11.71 -7.22 18.41
N ASP A 46 -10.59 -7.94 18.24
CA ASP A 46 -9.26 -7.51 18.73
C ASP A 46 -8.35 -6.94 17.61
N PHE A 47 -8.81 -6.79 16.36
CA PHE A 47 -7.98 -6.20 15.31
C PHE A 47 -7.72 -4.71 15.53
N ARG A 48 -6.47 -4.39 15.90
CA ARG A 48 -5.95 -3.03 15.96
C ARG A 48 -4.51 -2.97 15.47
N ARG A 49 -4.20 -1.95 14.68
CA ARG A 49 -2.83 -1.57 14.29
C ARG A 49 -2.56 -0.13 14.67
N ALA A 50 -1.34 0.15 15.11
CA ALA A 50 -0.84 1.50 15.31
C ALA A 50 0.09 1.85 14.16
N VAL A 51 -0.14 2.98 13.50
CA VAL A 51 0.65 3.49 12.38
C VAL A 51 1.35 4.77 12.81
N SER A 52 2.64 4.88 12.48
CA SER A 52 3.47 6.06 12.74
C SER A 52 4.38 6.36 11.56
N VAL A 53 4.68 7.64 11.31
CA VAL A 53 5.77 8.06 10.42
C VAL A 53 7.06 8.02 11.22
N VAL A 54 8.06 7.28 10.73
CA VAL A 54 9.35 7.10 11.41
C VAL A 54 10.53 7.72 10.66
N ALA A 55 10.35 8.06 9.38
CA ALA A 55 11.31 8.79 8.58
C ALA A 55 10.60 9.51 7.43
N VAL A 56 11.10 10.69 7.07
CA VAL A 56 10.72 11.46 5.88
C VAL A 56 12.03 11.90 5.25
N ASP A 57 12.14 11.77 3.93
CA ASP A 57 13.34 12.19 3.22
C ASP A 57 13.46 13.71 3.16
N ASP A 58 14.70 14.18 3.14
CA ASP A 58 15.01 15.58 2.87
C ASP A 58 14.67 15.96 1.42
N VAL A 59 14.19 17.18 1.23
CA VAL A 59 14.02 17.78 -0.09
C VAL A 59 15.32 18.46 -0.52
N PRO A 60 15.78 18.30 -1.78
CA PRO A 60 16.96 19.02 -2.26
C PRO A 60 16.78 20.55 -2.18
N ASN A 61 17.77 21.25 -1.64
CA ASN A 61 17.71 22.70 -1.40
C ASN A 61 17.57 23.54 -2.68
N GLU A 62 17.92 22.96 -3.83
CA GLU A 62 17.80 23.59 -5.15
C GLU A 62 16.35 23.62 -5.70
N VAL A 63 15.40 22.93 -5.05
CA VAL A 63 14.00 22.89 -5.46
C VAL A 63 13.14 23.66 -4.44
N PRO A 64 12.34 24.66 -4.86
CA PRO A 64 11.60 25.54 -3.95
C PRO A 64 10.29 24.90 -3.46
N VAL A 65 10.38 23.74 -2.83
CA VAL A 65 9.22 23.02 -2.28
C VAL A 65 9.55 22.48 -0.89
N ALA A 66 8.56 22.51 0.01
CA ALA A 66 8.61 21.75 1.24
C ALA A 66 7.54 20.66 1.21
N LEU A 67 7.92 19.44 1.61
CA LEU A 67 7.06 18.27 1.66
C LEU A 67 7.01 17.77 3.11
N ASP A 68 5.81 17.54 3.63
CA ASP A 68 5.59 16.99 4.98
C ASP A 68 4.61 15.81 4.93
N VAL A 69 4.75 14.90 5.88
CA VAL A 69 3.80 13.80 6.09
C VAL A 69 3.60 13.54 7.57
N ARG A 70 2.34 13.48 7.98
CA ARG A 70 1.95 13.21 9.37
C ARG A 70 0.80 12.21 9.43
N VAL A 71 0.70 11.55 10.58
CA VAL A 71 -0.43 10.66 10.86
C VAL A 71 -1.55 11.46 11.50
N VAL A 72 -2.73 11.48 10.86
CA VAL A 72 -3.92 12.17 11.39
C VAL A 72 -4.88 11.21 12.08
N GLN A 73 -4.89 9.94 11.67
CA GLN A 73 -5.61 8.86 12.33
C GLN A 73 -4.67 7.66 12.53
N PRO A 74 -4.10 7.47 13.73
CA PRO A 74 -3.00 6.54 13.94
C PRO A 74 -3.40 5.07 14.07
N HIS A 75 -4.70 4.76 14.03
CA HIS A 75 -5.16 3.41 14.26
C HIS A 75 -5.99 2.89 13.09
N ALA A 76 -5.66 1.69 12.65
CA ALA A 76 -6.55 0.87 11.85
C ALA A 76 -7.23 -0.15 12.78
N THR A 77 -8.56 -0.26 12.69
CA THR A 77 -9.42 -1.22 13.38
C THR A 77 -10.37 -1.87 12.36
N THR A 78 -11.26 -2.74 12.81
CA THR A 78 -12.32 -3.32 11.95
C THR A 78 -13.29 -2.27 11.40
N GLU A 79 -13.40 -1.11 12.04
CA GLU A 79 -14.37 -0.06 11.69
C GLU A 79 -13.75 1.10 10.91
N GLN A 80 -12.43 1.30 11.01
CA GLN A 80 -11.76 2.44 10.38
C GLN A 80 -10.33 2.09 9.99
N THR A 81 -9.82 2.67 8.91
CA THR A 81 -8.40 2.56 8.58
C THR A 81 -7.55 3.67 9.19
N ALA A 82 -6.22 3.48 9.26
CA ALA A 82 -5.30 4.56 9.59
C ALA A 82 -5.22 5.57 8.45
N ARG A 83 -5.06 6.86 8.78
CA ARG A 83 -4.99 7.96 7.82
C ARG A 83 -3.76 8.81 8.02
N LEU A 84 -3.17 9.20 6.90
CA LEU A 84 -2.06 10.15 6.82
C LEU A 84 -2.55 11.43 6.17
N GLU A 85 -1.85 12.53 6.44
CA GLU A 85 -1.96 13.76 5.68
C GLU A 85 -0.57 14.07 5.14
N THR A 86 -0.49 14.33 3.84
CA THR A 86 0.71 14.91 3.23
C THR A 86 0.46 16.36 2.91
N THR A 87 1.48 17.20 3.08
CA THR A 87 1.42 18.63 2.78
C THR A 87 2.48 18.97 1.76
N VAL A 88 2.10 19.80 0.79
CA VAL A 88 3.03 20.45 -0.14
C VAL A 88 2.94 21.94 0.09
N THR A 89 4.08 22.60 0.27
CA THR A 89 4.18 24.04 0.41
C THR A 89 5.11 24.59 -0.67
N ASN A 90 4.68 25.67 -1.35
CA ASN A 90 5.55 26.43 -2.23
C ASN A 90 6.55 27.23 -1.38
N ALA A 91 7.81 26.81 -1.37
CA ALA A 91 8.87 27.47 -0.61
C ALA A 91 9.65 28.49 -1.46
N GLY A 92 9.16 28.81 -2.66
CA GLY A 92 9.74 29.76 -3.57
C GLY A 92 9.09 31.14 -3.50
N ASP A 93 9.69 32.10 -4.20
CA ASP A 93 9.25 33.50 -4.23
C ASP A 93 8.28 33.82 -5.40
N ALA A 94 7.79 32.81 -6.11
CA ALA A 94 6.87 32.96 -7.25
C ALA A 94 5.83 31.85 -7.28
N ASP A 95 4.69 32.13 -7.92
CA ASP A 95 3.65 31.13 -8.19
C ASP A 95 4.22 29.97 -9.00
N ASP A 96 3.92 28.74 -8.58
CA ASP A 96 4.35 27.54 -9.29
C ASP A 96 3.29 26.44 -9.17
N ARG A 97 3.48 25.33 -9.88
CA ARG A 97 2.53 24.21 -9.94
C ARG A 97 3.08 22.99 -9.23
N PHE A 98 2.29 22.42 -8.35
CA PHE A 98 2.72 21.31 -7.50
C PHE A 98 1.73 20.15 -7.56
N PRO A 99 2.17 18.93 -7.89
CA PRO A 99 1.36 17.74 -7.67
C PRO A 99 1.24 17.45 -6.17
N PRO A 100 0.24 16.66 -5.74
CA PRO A 100 0.22 16.13 -4.37
C PRO A 100 1.54 15.44 -4.03
N ALA A 101 2.03 15.58 -2.79
CA ALA A 101 3.28 14.93 -2.32
C ALA A 101 3.24 13.42 -2.55
N TYR A 102 2.08 12.83 -2.32
CA TYR A 102 1.79 11.44 -2.62
C TYR A 102 0.30 11.32 -2.99
N TYR A 103 -0.03 10.44 -3.93
CA TYR A 103 -1.42 10.24 -4.36
C TYR A 103 -1.89 8.80 -4.13
N LYS A 104 -1.18 7.83 -4.71
CA LYS A 104 -1.51 6.41 -4.57
C LYS A 104 -0.27 5.58 -4.90
N GLY A 105 -0.03 4.49 -4.17
CA GLY A 105 1.06 3.57 -4.48
C GLY A 105 1.27 2.49 -3.42
N ALA A 106 2.02 1.46 -3.79
CA ALA A 106 2.45 0.40 -2.89
C ALA A 106 3.74 0.78 -2.16
N SER A 107 3.95 0.15 -1.01
CA SER A 107 5.25 0.16 -0.35
C SER A 107 6.28 -0.65 -1.14
N SER A 108 7.56 -0.27 -1.06
CA SER A 108 8.65 -0.87 -1.84
C SER A 108 8.82 -2.37 -1.55
N GLU A 109 8.55 -2.80 -0.31
CA GLU A 109 8.60 -4.22 0.11
C GLU A 109 7.27 -4.96 -0.07
N GLY A 110 6.20 -4.27 -0.47
CA GLY A 110 4.82 -4.77 -0.42
C GLY A 110 4.26 -4.82 1.00
N GLY A 111 2.99 -5.23 1.11
CA GLY A 111 2.30 -5.40 2.39
C GLY A 111 1.41 -4.22 2.80
N LEU A 112 1.70 -3.02 2.31
CA LEU A 112 0.80 -1.87 2.42
C LEU A 112 0.63 -1.12 1.10
N LEU A 113 -0.56 -0.59 0.93
CA LEU A 113 -0.95 0.37 -0.09
C LEU A 113 -1.36 1.70 0.55
N LEU A 114 -1.18 2.80 -0.17
CA LEU A 114 -1.73 4.10 0.19
C LEU A 114 -2.65 4.59 -0.93
N TYR A 115 -3.80 5.14 -0.56
CA TYR A 115 -4.77 5.73 -1.46
C TYR A 115 -5.16 7.12 -0.99
N SER A 116 -5.06 8.11 -1.87
CA SER A 116 -5.75 9.38 -1.71
C SER A 116 -7.24 9.15 -1.50
N THR A 117 -7.86 9.91 -0.61
CA THR A 117 -9.33 9.92 -0.45
C THR A 117 -10.06 10.46 -1.69
N ARG A 118 -9.32 11.06 -2.62
CA ARG A 118 -9.79 11.53 -3.93
C ARG A 118 -9.53 10.51 -5.05
N ALA A 119 -8.94 9.35 -4.74
CA ALA A 119 -8.79 8.26 -5.70
C ALA A 119 -10.15 7.60 -5.97
N PRO A 120 -10.59 7.50 -7.24
CA PRO A 120 -11.90 6.95 -7.56
C PRO A 120 -11.99 5.44 -7.27
N ASP A 121 -10.85 4.76 -7.20
CA ASP A 121 -10.71 3.34 -6.86
C ASP A 121 -10.20 3.11 -5.43
N GLY A 122 -10.19 4.15 -4.59
CA GLY A 122 -9.82 4.05 -3.18
C GLY A 122 -10.88 3.32 -2.35
N PRO A 123 -10.49 2.72 -1.20
CA PRO A 123 -11.44 2.16 -0.25
C PRO A 123 -12.31 3.26 0.39
N ASP A 124 -13.45 2.86 0.98
CA ASP A 124 -14.28 3.79 1.74
C ASP A 124 -13.50 4.30 2.97
N PRO A 125 -13.27 5.62 3.12
CA PRO A 125 -12.51 6.17 4.23
C PRO A 125 -13.12 5.83 5.60
N ASP A 126 -14.42 5.60 5.67
CA ASP A 126 -15.18 5.32 6.89
C ASP A 126 -15.37 3.81 7.12
N SER A 127 -14.53 3.00 6.48
CA SER A 127 -14.46 1.55 6.66
C SER A 127 -13.10 1.10 7.20
N GLY A 128 -13.08 -0.07 7.85
CA GLY A 128 -11.85 -0.77 8.18
C GLY A 128 -11.11 -1.27 6.93
N PRO A 129 -9.83 -1.63 7.03
CA PRO A 129 -9.10 -2.19 5.90
C PRO A 129 -9.71 -3.54 5.50
N ASP A 130 -9.90 -3.75 4.20
CA ASP A 130 -10.27 -5.06 3.63
C ASP A 130 -9.10 -6.03 3.81
N CYS A 131 -9.11 -6.78 4.91
CA CYS A 131 -8.09 -7.78 5.22
C CYS A 131 -8.06 -8.88 4.14
N VAL A 132 -6.90 -9.09 3.52
CA VAL A 132 -6.79 -10.07 2.44
C VAL A 132 -6.49 -11.45 3.04
N GLY A 133 -7.42 -12.38 2.84
CA GLY A 133 -7.31 -13.76 3.32
C GLY A 133 -6.13 -14.55 2.72
N THR A 134 -6.01 -15.83 3.12
CA THR A 134 -4.91 -16.74 2.73
C THR A 134 -4.78 -17.02 1.22
N SER A 135 -5.68 -16.49 0.39
CA SER A 135 -5.67 -16.71 -1.06
C SER A 135 -4.87 -15.68 -1.85
N GLY A 136 -4.27 -14.66 -1.20
CA GLY A 136 -3.34 -13.64 -1.75
C GLY A 136 -3.40 -13.41 -3.27
N LYS A 137 -3.87 -12.23 -3.71
CA LYS A 137 -3.88 -11.90 -5.14
C LYS A 137 -2.44 -11.81 -5.67
N SER A 138 -2.20 -12.16 -6.92
CA SER A 138 -0.95 -11.79 -7.57
C SER A 138 -0.92 -10.29 -7.92
N ALA A 139 0.26 -9.72 -8.08
CA ALA A 139 0.43 -8.32 -8.50
C ALA A 139 -0.30 -8.05 -9.85
N ASP A 140 -0.33 -9.03 -10.75
CA ASP A 140 -1.02 -8.95 -12.04
C ASP A 140 -2.55 -8.94 -11.92
N GLU A 141 -3.09 -9.41 -10.79
CA GLU A 141 -4.53 -9.37 -10.49
C GLU A 141 -4.96 -8.06 -9.81
N LEU A 142 -4.01 -7.17 -9.50
CA LEU A 142 -4.32 -5.85 -9.01
C LEU A 142 -4.72 -4.96 -10.18
N ALA A 143 -6.03 -4.69 -10.26
CA ALA A 143 -6.56 -3.64 -11.11
C ALA A 143 -6.16 -2.27 -10.50
N TRP A 144 -4.92 -1.87 -10.74
CA TRP A 144 -4.42 -0.54 -10.38
C TRP A 144 -4.78 0.44 -11.49
N THR A 145 -5.57 1.47 -11.21
CA THR A 145 -5.68 2.58 -12.17
C THR A 145 -4.44 3.46 -12.04
N THR A 146 -3.85 3.87 -13.17
CA THR A 146 -2.73 4.83 -13.22
C THR A 146 -3.23 6.27 -13.20
N GLU A 147 -4.40 6.50 -12.61
CA GLU A 147 -4.97 7.84 -12.52
C GLU A 147 -4.14 8.67 -11.54
N GLY A 148 -4.01 9.96 -11.85
CA GLY A 148 -3.33 10.92 -11.01
C GLY A 148 -4.12 12.22 -11.00
N VAL A 149 -4.00 12.98 -9.92
CA VAL A 149 -4.54 14.33 -9.87
C VAL A 149 -3.51 15.28 -10.47
N GLY A 150 -3.96 16.20 -11.32
CA GLY A 150 -3.11 17.23 -11.91
C GLY A 150 -2.56 18.19 -10.84
N PRO A 151 -1.49 18.92 -11.16
CA PRO A 151 -0.88 19.84 -10.21
C PRO A 151 -1.80 21.04 -9.92
N VAL A 152 -1.74 21.54 -8.70
CA VAL A 152 -2.39 22.78 -8.26
C VAL A 152 -1.40 23.94 -8.37
N GLN A 153 -1.89 25.13 -8.69
CA GLN A 153 -1.07 26.34 -8.62
C GLN A 153 -1.07 26.87 -7.19
N LEU A 154 0.11 27.16 -6.65
CA LEU A 154 0.30 27.70 -5.30
C LEU A 154 1.10 29.01 -5.35
N GLU A 155 0.60 30.03 -4.66
CA GLU A 155 1.35 31.28 -4.37
C GLU A 155 2.55 30.99 -3.44
N PRO A 156 3.52 31.92 -3.29
CA PRO A 156 4.58 31.81 -2.28
C PRO A 156 4.03 31.53 -0.88
N ASP A 157 4.63 30.59 -0.17
CA ASP A 157 4.23 30.09 1.15
C ASP A 157 2.83 29.43 1.21
N GLU A 158 2.09 29.33 0.10
CA GLU A 158 0.81 28.64 0.04
C GLU A 158 1.03 27.12 0.11
N SER A 159 0.09 26.43 0.76
CA SER A 159 0.15 24.99 0.97
C SER A 159 -1.14 24.30 0.52
N THR A 160 -1.00 23.06 0.06
CA THR A 160 -2.12 22.13 -0.17
C THR A 160 -1.89 20.83 0.58
N THR A 161 -2.96 20.10 0.86
CA THR A 161 -2.92 18.83 1.60
C THR A 161 -3.59 17.70 0.83
N GLU A 162 -3.12 16.48 1.08
CA GLU A 162 -3.73 15.24 0.61
C GLU A 162 -3.91 14.28 1.79
N GLU A 163 -5.14 13.82 2.02
CA GLU A 163 -5.41 12.74 2.98
C GLU A 163 -5.24 11.39 2.30
N LEU A 164 -4.47 10.50 2.93
CA LEU A 164 -4.20 9.15 2.43
C LEU A 164 -4.75 8.10 3.40
N LEU A 165 -5.43 7.11 2.85
CA LEU A 165 -5.87 5.90 3.53
C LEU A 165 -4.76 4.86 3.47
N VAL A 166 -4.43 4.27 4.61
CA VAL A 166 -3.60 3.06 4.68
C VAL A 166 -4.47 1.87 4.29
N ALA A 167 -4.04 1.05 3.36
CA ALA A 167 -4.77 -0.14 2.94
C ALA A 167 -3.85 -1.36 2.98
N ASP A 168 -4.45 -2.53 3.18
CA ASP A 168 -3.76 -3.80 3.08
C ASP A 168 -3.34 -4.04 1.63
N ASP A 169 -2.14 -4.58 1.42
CA ASP A 169 -1.69 -4.99 0.10
C ASP A 169 -2.16 -6.43 -0.17
N PRO A 170 -3.09 -6.64 -1.13
CA PRO A 170 -3.60 -7.96 -1.44
C PRO A 170 -2.59 -8.94 -2.01
N THR A 171 -1.37 -8.52 -2.34
CA THR A 171 -0.27 -9.43 -2.70
C THR A 171 0.42 -10.08 -1.50
N THR A 172 0.16 -9.58 -0.30
CA THR A 172 0.71 -10.10 0.94
C THR A 172 -0.43 -10.64 1.80
N VAL A 173 -0.25 -11.85 2.34
CA VAL A 173 -1.24 -12.43 3.25
C VAL A 173 -1.22 -11.69 4.58
N GLY A 174 -2.38 -11.20 5.03
CA GLY A 174 -2.49 -10.59 6.34
C GLY A 174 -3.64 -9.59 6.44
N CYS A 175 -3.56 -8.77 7.46
CA CYS A 175 -4.37 -7.56 7.56
C CYS A 175 -3.51 -6.47 8.15
N VAL A 176 -3.04 -5.56 7.29
CA VAL A 176 -2.11 -4.47 7.61
C VAL A 176 -0.97 -5.03 8.48
N PRO A 177 -0.10 -5.89 7.89
CA PRO A 177 0.91 -6.63 8.65
C PRO A 177 1.82 -5.68 9.43
N THR A 178 2.33 -6.12 10.58
CA THR A 178 3.27 -5.31 11.36
C THR A 178 4.61 -5.24 10.63
N GLY A 179 5.29 -4.09 10.70
CA GLY A 179 6.53 -3.91 9.95
C GLY A 179 6.93 -2.46 9.73
N ARG A 180 7.95 -2.27 8.90
CA ARG A 180 8.37 -0.98 8.36
C ARG A 180 8.10 -1.00 6.86
N TYR A 181 7.52 0.08 6.35
CA TYR A 181 7.07 0.17 4.97
C TYR A 181 7.58 1.45 4.35
N ARG A 182 8.39 1.32 3.30
CA ARG A 182 8.97 2.45 2.58
C ARG A 182 8.06 2.81 1.41
N PHE A 183 7.74 4.09 1.27
CA PHE A 183 7.02 4.63 0.11
C PHE A 183 7.91 5.64 -0.60
N GLU A 184 7.96 5.53 -1.92
CA GLU A 184 8.86 6.32 -2.76
C GLU A 184 8.10 6.79 -4.00
N THR A 185 8.35 8.03 -4.39
CA THR A 185 7.80 8.61 -5.61
C THR A 185 8.84 9.52 -6.25
N ARG A 186 8.80 9.59 -7.58
CA ARG A 186 9.53 10.60 -8.31
C ARG A 186 8.70 11.88 -8.33
N TYR A 187 9.08 12.86 -7.54
CA TYR A 187 8.39 14.13 -7.41
C TYR A 187 8.86 15.13 -8.47
N ALA A 188 7.94 15.95 -8.98
CA ALA A 188 8.21 16.95 -10.00
C ALA A 188 7.59 18.30 -9.59
N VAL A 189 8.36 19.39 -9.68
CA VAL A 189 7.90 20.75 -9.41
C VAL A 189 7.76 21.53 -10.71
N GLY A 190 6.62 22.20 -10.87
CA GLY A 190 6.29 22.97 -12.06
C GLY A 190 5.94 22.13 -13.27
N ASP A 191 6.34 22.59 -14.45
CA ASP A 191 6.12 21.83 -15.68
C ASP A 191 7.14 20.67 -15.77
N PRO A 192 6.71 19.44 -16.09
CA PRO A 192 7.63 18.32 -16.31
C PRO A 192 8.76 18.61 -17.30
N GLU A 193 8.55 19.52 -18.26
CA GLU A 193 9.58 19.95 -19.22
C GLU A 193 10.72 20.75 -18.58
N ASP A 194 10.51 21.36 -17.41
CA ASP A 194 11.54 22.12 -16.67
C ASP A 194 12.62 21.21 -16.05
N GLY A 195 12.35 19.90 -15.96
CA GLY A 195 13.32 18.91 -15.46
C GLY A 195 13.59 18.99 -13.95
N ARG A 196 12.80 19.76 -13.19
CA ARG A 196 12.89 19.87 -11.72
C ARG A 196 12.25 18.65 -11.06
N THR A 197 12.94 17.52 -11.13
CA THR A 197 12.49 16.23 -10.56
C THR A 197 13.50 15.67 -9.57
N PHE A 198 13.01 15.05 -8.50
CA PHE A 198 13.82 14.35 -7.50
C PHE A 198 13.04 13.17 -6.93
N ASP A 199 13.75 12.23 -6.30
CA ASP A 199 13.12 11.12 -5.59
C ASP A 199 12.82 11.57 -4.15
N TRP A 200 11.60 11.31 -3.70
CA TRP A 200 11.16 11.62 -2.34
C TRP A 200 10.36 10.45 -1.77
N GLY A 201 10.47 10.26 -0.46
CA GLY A 201 9.77 9.18 0.21
C GLY A 201 9.68 9.36 1.72
N PHE A 202 8.98 8.43 2.33
CA PHE A 202 8.82 8.34 3.78
C PHE A 202 8.69 6.89 4.21
N THR A 203 8.86 6.64 5.50
CA THR A 203 8.73 5.30 6.08
C THR A 203 7.66 5.30 7.16
N LEU A 204 6.71 4.38 7.01
CA LEU A 204 5.75 4.06 8.04
C LEU A 204 6.25 2.91 8.90
N ARG A 205 5.84 2.89 10.16
CA ARG A 205 5.93 1.73 11.03
C ARG A 205 4.53 1.33 11.50
N VAL A 206 4.21 0.06 11.30
CA VAL A 206 2.99 -0.58 11.77
C VAL A 206 3.30 -1.49 12.93
N GLU A 207 2.60 -1.31 14.03
CA GLU A 207 2.71 -2.11 15.23
C GLU A 207 1.37 -2.72 15.61
N ALA A 208 1.39 -3.82 16.37
CA ALA A 208 0.19 -4.33 16.98
C ALA A 208 -0.38 -3.25 17.92
N GLY A 209 -1.64 -2.88 17.74
CA GLY A 209 -2.31 -1.99 18.67
C GLY A 209 -2.50 -2.73 19.98
N GLY A 210 -1.90 -2.25 21.07
CA GLY A 210 -2.15 -2.82 22.40
C GLY A 210 -3.66 -2.83 22.69
N ARG A 211 -4.12 -3.84 23.45
CA ARG A 211 -5.52 -3.92 23.91
C ARG A 211 -5.93 -2.58 24.48
N ALA A 212 -7.09 -2.08 24.08
CA ALA A 212 -7.67 -0.89 24.69
C ALA A 212 -7.89 -1.20 26.18
N THR A 213 -7.01 -0.71 27.05
CA THR A 213 -7.28 -0.72 28.49
C THR A 213 -8.42 0.26 28.72
N THR A 214 -9.64 -0.26 28.81
CA THR A 214 -10.81 0.47 29.32
C THR A 214 -10.44 0.97 30.72
N ARG A 215 -10.44 2.28 30.91
CA ARG A 215 -10.29 2.90 32.23
C ARG A 215 -11.65 3.03 32.91
#